data_AF-A0A516KIC9-F1
#
_entry.id   AF-A0A516KIC9-F1
#
_cell.length_a   1.000
_cell.length_b   1.000
_cell.length_c   1.000
_cell.angle_alpha   90.00
_cell.angle_beta   90.00
_cell.angle_gamma   90.00
#
_symmetry.space_group_name_H-M   'P 1'
#
loop_
_entity.id
_entity.type
_entity.pdbx_description
1 polymer ?
#
loop_
_entity_poly.entity_id
_entity_poly.type
_entity_poly.pdbx_seq_one_letter_code
_entity_poly.pdbx_strand_id
1 'polypeptide(L)'
;MRKVYLSIIAFLLMIIVTMFFTQKQDNSAIHPDGSKEYLNQVEQSKATTSGVKNIQERFEEYFSGVAPKSNIFEGRKGVSIQVQDIPESEKKAYAAALLIEAQKSINVQGDVEVPTQENMEEFFHPTDQQLKDLLHNQIDKLSTNIVQKTVMLNDARRLIEDELIQKHLESIYKNLVDIEIYNKDSLYEFSIALGRYKESVDKIIQLGERL
;
A
#
# COMPACT_ATOMS: atom_id res chain seq x y z
N MET A 1 -46.18 27.33 6.01
CA MET A 1 -45.31 26.20 5.62
C MET A 1 -44.60 25.54 6.83
N ARG A 2 -45.29 25.30 7.96
CA ARG A 2 -44.72 24.59 9.13
C ARG A 2 -45.18 23.12 9.26
N LYS A 3 -46.19 22.70 8.48
CA LYS A 3 -46.78 21.36 8.55
C LYS A 3 -46.02 20.30 7.72
N VAL A 4 -45.27 20.70 6.69
CA VAL A 4 -44.49 19.78 5.84
C VAL A 4 -43.18 19.33 6.52
N TYR A 5 -42.59 20.18 7.37
CA TYR A 5 -41.36 19.83 8.07
C TYR A 5 -41.55 18.80 9.19
N LEU A 6 -42.71 18.79 9.87
CA LEU A 6 -42.98 17.77 10.90
C LEU A 6 -43.14 16.36 10.31
N SER A 7 -43.70 16.22 9.12
CA SER A 7 -43.85 14.91 8.47
C SER A 7 -42.52 14.33 7.99
N ILE A 8 -41.57 15.18 7.57
CA ILE A 8 -40.24 14.75 7.13
C ILE A 8 -39.39 14.31 8.34
N ILE A 9 -39.46 15.04 9.45
CA ILE A 9 -38.73 14.70 10.68
C ILE A 9 -39.28 13.39 11.30
N ALA A 10 -40.60 13.18 11.25
CA ALA A 10 -41.21 11.92 11.69
C ALA A 10 -40.78 10.72 10.81
N PHE A 11 -40.61 10.92 9.51
CA PHE A 11 -40.16 9.88 8.59
C PHE A 11 -38.68 9.51 8.80
N LEU A 12 -37.81 10.51 9.06
CA LEU A 12 -36.39 10.28 9.34
C LEU A 12 -36.16 9.56 10.67
N LEU A 13 -36.94 9.85 11.71
CA LEU A 13 -36.85 9.15 13.00
C LEU A 13 -37.30 7.68 12.90
N MET A 14 -38.28 7.37 12.05
CA MET A 14 -38.78 5.99 11.90
C MET A 14 -37.74 5.07 11.21
N ILE A 15 -36.94 5.60 10.27
CA ILE A 15 -35.86 4.85 9.59
C ILE A 15 -34.71 4.53 10.54
N ILE A 16 -34.38 5.44 11.47
CA ILE A 16 -33.31 5.21 12.45
C ILE A 16 -33.73 4.12 13.44
N VAL A 17 -34.98 4.10 13.89
CA VAL A 17 -35.47 3.07 14.81
C VAL A 17 -35.53 1.69 14.14
N THR A 18 -35.91 1.60 12.87
CA THR A 18 -35.90 0.31 12.17
C THR A 18 -34.50 -0.23 11.92
N MET A 19 -33.50 0.61 11.63
CA MET A 19 -32.11 0.16 11.50
C MET A 19 -31.51 -0.40 12.82
N PHE A 20 -31.91 0.15 13.98
CA PHE A 20 -31.42 -0.35 15.27
C PHE A 20 -32.11 -1.64 15.75
N PHE A 21 -33.30 -1.97 15.26
CA PHE A 21 -34.05 -3.15 15.69
C PHE A 21 -33.87 -4.40 14.81
N THR A 22 -33.30 -4.28 13.59
CA THR A 22 -32.97 -5.46 12.76
C THR A 22 -31.63 -6.11 13.11
N GLN A 23 -30.88 -5.58 14.07
CA GLN A 23 -29.57 -6.10 14.45
C GLN A 23 -29.55 -6.56 15.91
N LYS A 24 -30.45 -7.47 16.29
CA LYS A 24 -30.31 -8.23 17.55
C LYS A 24 -31.10 -9.54 17.53
N GLN A 25 -30.37 -10.63 17.22
CA GLN A 25 -30.51 -12.06 17.56
C GLN A 25 -29.94 -12.84 16.36
N ASP A 26 -28.80 -13.51 16.47
CA ASP A 26 -28.66 -14.68 17.33
C ASP A 26 -27.26 -14.86 17.95
N ASN A 27 -27.25 -15.49 19.13
CA ASN A 27 -26.10 -15.86 19.96
C ASN A 27 -25.37 -17.07 19.38
N SER A 28 -24.04 -17.11 19.50
CA SER A 28 -23.32 -18.31 19.97
C SER A 28 -21.89 -17.96 20.37
N ALA A 29 -21.57 -18.25 21.62
CA ALA A 29 -20.26 -18.10 22.22
C ALA A 29 -19.26 -19.12 21.65
N ILE A 30 -18.11 -18.64 21.15
CA ILE A 30 -16.82 -19.36 21.12
C ILE A 30 -15.73 -18.29 21.21
N HIS A 31 -14.89 -18.32 22.24
CA HIS A 31 -13.53 -17.78 22.13
C HIS A 31 -12.71 -18.78 21.32
N PRO A 32 -12.11 -18.37 20.19
CA PRO A 32 -10.81 -18.92 19.84
C PRO A 32 -9.82 -17.80 19.46
N ASP A 33 -8.62 -17.99 19.97
CA ASP A 33 -7.33 -17.51 19.48
C ASP A 33 -7.32 -17.21 17.97
N GLY A 34 -7.43 -15.92 17.62
CA GLY A 34 -7.42 -15.44 16.23
C GLY A 34 -6.03 -15.15 15.68
N SER A 35 -4.96 -15.55 16.38
CA SER A 35 -3.58 -15.19 16.02
C SER A 35 -2.87 -16.23 15.13
N LYS A 36 -3.53 -17.33 14.73
CA LYS A 36 -2.86 -18.43 14.00
C LYS A 36 -3.50 -18.92 12.70
N GLU A 37 -4.64 -18.40 12.27
CA GLU A 37 -5.29 -18.86 11.02
C GLU A 37 -5.11 -17.94 9.80
N TYR A 38 -4.67 -16.69 9.96
CA TYR A 38 -4.33 -15.84 8.81
C TYR A 38 -2.90 -16.07 8.26
N LEU A 39 -2.07 -16.83 8.97
CA LEU A 39 -0.71 -17.17 8.55
C LEU A 39 -0.61 -18.44 7.69
N ASN A 40 -1.66 -19.28 7.64
CA ASN A 40 -1.60 -20.58 6.95
C ASN A 40 -2.23 -20.62 5.54
N GLN A 41 -2.71 -19.50 5.00
CA GLN A 41 -3.24 -19.44 3.62
C GLN A 41 -2.31 -18.75 2.60
N VAL A 42 -1.11 -18.31 3.03
CA VAL A 42 -0.07 -17.82 2.10
C VAL A 42 0.99 -18.89 1.79
N GLU A 43 1.01 -20.00 2.54
CA GLU A 43 1.95 -21.12 2.32
C GLU A 43 1.24 -22.40 1.82
N GLN A 44 0.49 -22.33 0.73
CA GLN A 44 0.16 -23.55 -0.03
C GLN A 44 -0.16 -23.30 -1.50
N SER A 45 0.83 -22.81 -2.21
CA SER A 45 0.96 -23.04 -3.66
C SER A 45 2.40 -23.37 -4.01
N LYS A 46 2.92 -24.47 -3.43
CA LYS A 46 3.99 -25.25 -4.06
C LYS A 46 3.37 -25.99 -5.26
N ALA A 47 3.16 -25.26 -6.35
CA ALA A 47 2.92 -25.86 -7.65
C ALA A 47 4.27 -26.11 -8.30
N THR A 48 4.66 -27.37 -8.40
CA THR A 48 5.68 -27.84 -9.32
C THR A 48 5.24 -27.44 -10.73
N THR A 49 5.91 -26.47 -11.33
CA THR A 49 5.73 -26.15 -12.75
C THR A 49 7.06 -25.66 -13.30
N SER A 50 7.85 -26.59 -13.85
CA SER A 50 8.99 -26.26 -14.71
C SER A 50 8.48 -25.38 -15.85
N GLY A 51 8.75 -24.08 -15.78
CA GLY A 51 8.38 -23.09 -16.82
C GLY A 51 7.82 -21.76 -16.30
N VAL A 52 7.44 -21.65 -15.01
CA VAL A 52 7.03 -20.36 -14.46
C VAL A 52 8.27 -19.62 -13.97
N LYS A 53 8.80 -18.70 -14.79
CA LYS A 53 9.79 -17.72 -14.35
C LYS A 53 9.29 -17.06 -13.07
N ASN A 54 10.13 -16.95 -12.05
CA ASN A 54 9.76 -16.21 -10.83
C ASN A 54 9.44 -14.74 -11.20
N ILE A 55 8.68 -14.03 -10.35
CA ILE A 55 8.24 -12.66 -10.66
C ILE A 55 9.43 -11.72 -10.93
N GLN A 56 10.56 -11.97 -10.26
CA GLN A 56 11.80 -11.23 -10.38
C GLN A 56 12.40 -11.32 -11.79
N GLU A 57 12.56 -12.54 -12.32
CA GLU A 57 13.06 -12.82 -13.67
C GLU A 57 12.17 -12.20 -14.74
N ARG A 58 10.84 -12.24 -14.54
CA ARG A 58 9.89 -11.58 -15.45
C ARG A 58 10.05 -10.06 -15.43
N PHE A 59 10.31 -9.48 -14.27
CA PHE A 59 10.56 -8.06 -14.13
C PHE A 59 11.84 -7.65 -14.86
N GLU A 60 12.94 -8.37 -14.61
CA GLU A 60 14.23 -8.16 -15.28
C GLU A 60 14.10 -8.27 -16.81
N GLU A 61 13.37 -9.26 -17.31
CA GLU A 61 13.12 -9.42 -18.74
C GLU A 61 12.26 -8.29 -19.32
N TYR A 62 11.20 -7.90 -18.62
CA TYR A 62 10.25 -6.88 -19.11
C TYR A 62 10.92 -5.51 -19.27
N PHE A 63 11.81 -5.15 -18.33
CA PHE A 63 12.55 -3.89 -18.29
C PHE A 63 13.95 -3.97 -18.90
N SER A 64 14.36 -5.13 -19.42
CA SER A 64 15.68 -5.31 -20.04
C SER A 64 15.94 -4.29 -21.14
N GLY A 65 17.07 -3.58 -21.03
CA GLY A 65 17.49 -2.57 -22.00
C GLY A 65 16.72 -1.25 -21.94
N VAL A 66 15.89 -1.03 -20.92
CA VAL A 66 15.14 0.22 -20.72
C VAL A 66 15.84 1.09 -19.68
N ALA A 67 16.32 2.25 -20.10
CA ALA A 67 16.80 3.25 -19.15
C ALA A 67 15.59 3.96 -18.48
N PRO A 68 15.52 4.04 -17.14
CA PRO A 68 14.47 4.79 -16.44
C PRO A 68 14.45 6.25 -16.86
N LYS A 69 13.25 6.81 -17.06
CA LYS A 69 13.09 8.23 -17.38
C LYS A 69 13.52 9.10 -16.18
N SER A 70 14.31 10.14 -16.41
CA SER A 70 14.61 11.14 -15.38
C SER A 70 13.50 12.18 -15.25
N ASN A 71 13.42 12.83 -14.08
CA ASN A 71 12.60 14.02 -13.84
C ASN A 71 11.10 13.85 -14.17
N ILE A 72 10.52 12.67 -13.94
CA ILE A 72 9.13 12.34 -14.32
C ILE A 72 8.06 13.25 -13.67
N PHE A 73 8.41 13.98 -12.60
CA PHE A 73 7.54 14.95 -11.93
C PHE A 73 7.90 16.42 -12.21
N GLU A 74 8.92 16.70 -13.00
CA GLU A 74 9.32 18.08 -13.31
C GLU A 74 8.16 18.84 -13.98
N GLY A 75 7.89 20.05 -13.47
CA GLY A 75 6.75 20.86 -13.92
C GLY A 75 5.38 20.38 -13.43
N ARG A 76 5.30 19.33 -12.60
CA ARG A 76 4.04 18.79 -12.05
C ARG A 76 3.90 19.16 -10.58
N LYS A 77 2.68 19.53 -10.18
CA LYS A 77 2.31 19.67 -8.77
C LYS A 77 1.80 18.33 -8.25
N GLY A 78 2.71 17.44 -7.85
CA GLY A 78 2.34 16.19 -7.17
C GLY A 78 3.15 14.98 -7.60
N VAL A 79 2.71 13.83 -7.11
CA VAL A 79 3.36 12.51 -7.26
C VAL A 79 2.69 11.59 -8.28
N SER A 80 1.65 12.07 -8.96
CA SER A 80 0.97 11.33 -10.03
C SER A 80 1.39 11.86 -11.39
N ILE A 81 1.43 10.97 -12.37
CA ILE A 81 1.64 11.33 -13.77
C ILE A 81 0.38 11.09 -14.58
N GLN A 82 0.10 11.94 -15.58
CA GLN A 82 -0.94 11.70 -16.57
C GLN A 82 -0.53 10.56 -17.50
N VAL A 83 -0.81 9.33 -17.06
CA VAL A 83 -0.49 8.06 -17.76
C VAL A 83 -0.93 8.09 -19.23
N GLN A 84 -2.10 8.68 -19.51
CA GLN A 84 -2.68 8.77 -20.85
C GLN A 84 -1.89 9.65 -21.83
N ASP A 85 -1.06 10.56 -21.33
CA ASP A 85 -0.27 11.49 -22.16
C ASP A 85 1.11 10.91 -22.53
N ILE A 86 1.44 9.72 -22.01
CA ILE A 86 2.75 9.09 -22.18
C ILE A 86 2.75 8.27 -23.48
N PRO A 87 3.68 8.54 -24.42
CA PRO A 87 3.81 7.75 -25.63
C PRO A 87 4.04 6.27 -25.33
N GLU A 88 3.43 5.37 -26.12
CA GLU A 88 3.57 3.91 -25.96
C GLU A 88 5.04 3.48 -25.87
N SER A 89 5.90 4.06 -26.71
CA SER A 89 7.34 3.78 -26.74
C SER A 89 8.09 4.16 -25.46
N GLU A 90 7.53 5.04 -24.63
CA GLU A 90 8.15 5.52 -23.39
C GLU A 90 7.52 4.92 -22.13
N LYS A 91 6.39 4.22 -22.23
CA LYS A 91 5.66 3.69 -21.06
C LYS A 91 6.53 2.86 -20.14
N LYS A 92 7.37 1.96 -20.69
CA LYS A 92 8.31 1.15 -19.89
C LYS A 92 9.31 2.02 -19.11
N ALA A 93 9.87 3.05 -19.73
CA ALA A 93 10.84 3.93 -19.09
C ALA A 93 10.21 4.76 -17.96
N TYR A 94 8.97 5.23 -18.14
CA TYR A 94 8.20 5.90 -17.09
C TYR A 94 7.80 4.95 -15.96
N ALA A 95 7.37 3.73 -16.29
CA ALA A 95 7.05 2.71 -15.29
C ALA A 95 8.27 2.37 -14.43
N ALA A 96 9.44 2.16 -15.04
CA ALA A 96 10.69 1.92 -14.32
C ALA A 96 11.04 3.09 -13.38
N ALA A 97 10.93 4.33 -13.87
CA ALA A 97 11.20 5.51 -13.06
C ALA A 97 10.25 5.67 -11.87
N LEU A 98 8.96 5.39 -12.06
CA LEU A 98 7.96 5.39 -10.97
C LEU A 98 8.27 4.33 -9.92
N LEU A 99 8.69 3.13 -10.34
CA LEU A 99 9.05 2.04 -9.44
C LEU A 99 10.30 2.36 -8.62
N ILE A 100 11.31 2.99 -9.24
CA ILE A 100 12.51 3.48 -8.55
C ILE A 100 12.13 4.57 -7.53
N GLU A 101 11.30 5.54 -7.92
CA GLU A 101 10.85 6.57 -6.97
C GLU A 101 10.07 5.96 -5.80
N ALA A 102 9.22 4.96 -6.07
CA ALA A 102 8.44 4.26 -5.07
C ALA A 102 9.30 3.48 -4.05
N GLN A 103 10.60 3.27 -4.27
CA GLN A 103 11.51 2.67 -3.28
C GLN A 103 11.80 3.62 -2.11
N LYS A 104 11.73 4.96 -2.32
CA LYS A 104 12.01 5.96 -1.29
C LYS A 104 11.03 5.88 -0.12
N SER A 105 11.53 5.67 1.08
CA SER A 105 10.76 5.35 2.28
C SER A 105 11.19 6.23 3.46
N ILE A 106 10.33 6.33 4.47
CA ILE A 106 10.64 7.01 5.73
C ILE A 106 11.38 6.06 6.68
N ASN A 107 12.59 6.42 7.11
CA ASN A 107 13.36 5.68 8.12
C ASN A 107 12.87 5.97 9.55
N VAL A 108 13.47 5.31 10.55
CA VAL A 108 13.08 5.46 11.97
C VAL A 108 13.35 6.85 12.58
N GLN A 109 14.10 7.71 11.89
CA GLN A 109 14.34 9.11 12.25
C GLN A 109 13.37 10.07 11.54
N GLY A 110 12.55 9.57 10.61
CA GLY A 110 11.62 10.37 9.84
C GLY A 110 12.18 10.86 8.51
N ASP A 111 13.39 10.49 8.10
CA ASP A 111 14.02 10.94 6.86
C ASP A 111 13.62 10.08 5.65
N VAL A 112 13.54 10.72 4.48
CA VAL A 112 13.21 10.03 3.21
C VAL A 112 14.49 9.52 2.57
N GLU A 113 14.64 8.21 2.54
CA GLU A 113 15.82 7.52 2.01
C GLU A 113 15.41 6.27 1.24
N VAL A 114 16.31 5.70 0.45
CA VAL A 114 16.05 4.40 -0.19
C VAL A 114 16.63 3.31 0.73
N PRO A 115 15.79 2.43 1.31
CA PRO A 115 16.31 1.29 2.05
C PRO A 115 17.05 0.37 1.08
N THR A 116 18.16 -0.19 1.55
CA THR A 116 18.90 -1.26 0.88
C THR A 116 18.59 -2.59 1.56
N GLN A 117 18.82 -3.70 0.87
CA GLN A 117 18.72 -5.03 1.51
C GLN A 117 19.63 -5.14 2.74
N GLU A 118 20.80 -4.48 2.71
CA GLU A 118 21.78 -4.50 3.79
C GLU A 118 21.32 -3.73 5.05
N ASN A 119 20.56 -2.64 4.88
CA ASN A 119 20.12 -1.79 6.00
C ASN A 119 18.64 -1.99 6.38
N MET A 120 17.91 -2.89 5.72
CA MET A 120 16.46 -3.06 5.91
C MET A 120 16.05 -3.31 7.37
N GLU A 121 16.87 -4.03 8.13
CA GLU A 121 16.65 -4.24 9.57
C GLU A 121 16.77 -2.92 10.33
N GLU A 122 17.89 -2.20 10.20
CA GLU A 122 18.10 -0.92 10.88
C GLU A 122 17.08 0.15 10.45
N PHE A 123 16.69 0.15 9.17
CA PHE A 123 15.76 1.09 8.57
C PHE A 123 14.34 0.98 9.13
N PHE A 124 13.93 -0.22 9.56
CA PHE A 124 12.56 -0.52 9.99
C PHE A 124 12.46 -1.14 11.38
N HIS A 125 13.52 -1.10 12.19
CA HIS A 125 13.50 -1.58 13.57
C HIS A 125 13.63 -0.41 14.56
N PRO A 126 12.56 0.40 14.74
CA PRO A 126 12.59 1.52 15.66
C PRO A 126 12.64 1.03 17.11
N THR A 127 13.40 1.74 17.94
CA THR A 127 13.22 1.70 19.39
C THR A 127 11.83 2.22 19.78
N ASP A 128 11.34 1.89 20.97
CA ASP A 128 10.06 2.41 21.49
C ASP A 128 9.97 3.94 21.42
N GLN A 129 11.09 4.64 21.65
CA GLN A 129 11.13 6.10 21.57
C GLN A 129 11.00 6.61 20.14
N GLN A 130 11.66 5.95 19.17
CA GLN A 130 11.52 6.27 17.74
C GLN A 130 10.12 5.92 17.23
N LEU A 131 9.53 4.83 17.70
CA LEU A 131 8.17 4.43 17.36
C LEU A 131 7.15 5.48 17.85
N LYS A 132 7.32 5.98 19.08
CA LYS A 132 6.52 7.10 19.62
C LYS A 132 6.72 8.37 18.81
N ASP A 133 7.95 8.70 18.44
CA ASP A 133 8.25 9.87 17.63
C ASP A 133 7.60 9.79 16.24
N LEU A 134 7.67 8.63 15.60
CA LEU A 134 6.99 8.38 14.33
C LEU A 134 5.47 8.53 14.45
N LEU A 135 4.86 7.99 15.51
CA LEU A 135 3.41 8.05 15.73
C LEU A 135 2.92 9.48 16.05
N HIS A 136 3.69 10.26 16.80
CA HIS A 136 3.22 11.56 17.31
C HIS A 136 3.72 12.77 16.53
N ASN A 137 4.93 12.68 15.96
CA ASN A 137 5.61 13.81 15.36
C ASN A 137 5.81 13.66 13.85
N GLN A 138 5.86 12.43 13.32
CA GLN A 138 6.12 12.16 11.90
C GLN A 138 4.96 11.44 11.18
N ILE A 139 3.80 11.28 11.83
CA ILE A 139 2.70 10.47 11.30
C ILE A 139 2.18 10.98 9.97
N ASP A 140 2.10 12.31 9.81
CA ASP A 140 1.67 12.95 8.57
C ASP A 140 2.66 12.68 7.43
N LYS A 141 3.96 12.73 7.74
CA LYS A 141 5.03 12.48 6.77
C LYS A 141 5.03 11.02 6.32
N LEU A 142 4.90 10.09 7.26
CA LEU A 142 4.81 8.66 6.97
C LEU A 142 3.54 8.31 6.19
N SER A 143 2.38 8.83 6.62
CA SER A 143 1.10 8.61 5.93
C SER A 143 1.13 9.18 4.51
N THR A 144 1.71 10.38 4.34
CA THR A 144 1.90 10.99 3.03
C THR A 144 2.79 10.13 2.15
N ASN A 145 3.91 9.62 2.66
CA ASN A 145 4.81 8.76 1.90
C ASN A 145 4.12 7.45 1.46
N ILE A 146 3.31 6.83 2.32
CA ILE A 146 2.50 5.65 1.97
C ILE A 146 1.53 5.97 0.83
N VAL A 147 0.79 7.08 0.93
CA VAL A 147 -0.15 7.52 -0.13
C VAL A 147 0.58 7.84 -1.43
N GLN A 148 1.77 8.45 -1.36
CA GLN A 148 2.55 8.75 -2.56
C GLN A 148 2.99 7.47 -3.28
N LYS A 149 3.44 6.46 -2.53
CA LYS A 149 3.81 5.16 -3.07
C LYS A 149 2.62 4.45 -3.72
N THR A 150 1.44 4.46 -3.10
CA THR A 150 0.25 3.83 -3.70
C THR A 150 -0.09 4.46 -5.05
N VAL A 151 0.02 5.78 -5.17
CA VAL A 151 -0.17 6.51 -6.42
C VAL A 151 0.89 6.09 -7.46
N MET A 152 2.18 6.10 -7.09
CA MET A 152 3.27 5.73 -8.01
C MET A 152 3.14 4.28 -8.51
N LEU A 153 2.81 3.34 -7.62
CA LEU A 153 2.61 1.93 -7.97
C LEU A 153 1.41 1.75 -8.90
N ASN A 154 0.31 2.45 -8.64
CA ASN A 154 -0.87 2.38 -9.50
C ASN A 154 -0.60 2.99 -10.89
N ASP A 155 0.11 4.12 -10.95
CA ASP A 155 0.51 4.72 -12.23
C ASP A 155 1.48 3.80 -13.00
N ALA A 156 2.45 3.19 -12.32
CA ALA A 156 3.37 2.22 -12.93
C ALA A 156 2.64 1.00 -13.46
N ARG A 157 1.72 0.44 -12.66
CA ARG A 157 0.87 -0.69 -13.05
C ARG A 157 0.07 -0.39 -14.32
N ARG A 158 -0.46 0.82 -14.48
CA ARG A 158 -1.22 1.23 -15.68
C ARG A 158 -0.35 1.39 -16.94
N LEU A 159 0.96 1.53 -16.78
CA LEU A 159 1.92 1.66 -17.88
C LEU A 159 2.57 0.32 -18.29
N ILE A 160 2.50 -0.68 -17.42
CA ILE A 160 3.07 -2.01 -17.69
C ILE A 160 2.05 -2.85 -18.44
N GLU A 161 2.46 -3.60 -19.45
CA GLU A 161 1.57 -4.47 -20.24
C GLU A 161 1.53 -5.91 -19.73
N ASP A 162 2.56 -6.35 -18.99
CA ASP A 162 2.61 -7.71 -18.46
C ASP A 162 1.60 -7.89 -17.31
N GLU A 163 0.58 -8.72 -17.53
CA GLU A 163 -0.50 -8.94 -16.55
C GLU A 163 -0.05 -9.51 -15.21
N LEU A 164 1.01 -10.34 -15.19
CA LEU A 164 1.49 -10.92 -13.92
C LEU A 164 2.22 -9.87 -13.10
N ILE A 165 3.03 -9.03 -13.76
CA ILE A 165 3.64 -7.86 -13.12
C ILE A 165 2.55 -6.94 -12.59
N GLN A 166 1.54 -6.62 -13.41
CA GLN A 166 0.43 -5.77 -12.97
C GLN A 166 -0.27 -6.33 -11.73
N LYS A 167 -0.59 -7.64 -11.71
CA LYS A 167 -1.22 -8.31 -10.57
C LYS A 167 -0.36 -8.26 -9.32
N HIS A 168 0.96 -8.39 -9.48
CA HIS A 168 1.88 -8.31 -8.35
C HIS A 168 1.93 -6.88 -7.77
N LEU A 169 2.03 -5.87 -8.63
CA LEU A 169 1.97 -4.46 -8.20
C LEU A 169 0.62 -4.11 -7.57
N GLU A 170 -0.49 -4.63 -8.09
CA GLU A 170 -1.83 -4.47 -7.51
C GLU A 170 -1.90 -5.04 -6.09
N SER A 171 -1.28 -6.19 -5.83
CA SER A 171 -1.21 -6.79 -4.49
C SER A 171 -0.47 -5.89 -3.50
N ILE A 172 0.70 -5.36 -3.89
CA ILE A 172 1.47 -4.43 -3.06
C ILE A 172 0.68 -3.13 -2.83
N TYR A 173 0.10 -2.57 -3.88
CA TYR A 173 -0.74 -1.38 -3.84
C TYR A 173 -1.89 -1.54 -2.84
N LYS A 174 -2.66 -2.64 -2.91
CA LYS A 174 -3.77 -2.90 -1.99
C LYS A 174 -3.31 -2.99 -0.55
N ASN A 175 -2.21 -3.73 -0.30
CA ASN A 175 -1.66 -3.83 1.04
C ASN A 175 -1.30 -2.46 1.62
N LEU A 176 -0.72 -1.56 0.81
CA LEU A 176 -0.39 -0.20 1.24
C LEU A 176 -1.63 0.67 1.47
N VAL A 177 -2.66 0.57 0.64
CA VAL A 177 -3.94 1.27 0.84
C VAL A 177 -4.61 0.83 2.14
N ASP A 178 -4.54 -0.46 2.45
CA ASP A 178 -5.12 -1.04 3.67
C ASP A 178 -4.30 -0.73 4.95
N ILE A 179 -3.16 -0.02 4.83
CA ILE A 179 -2.38 0.47 5.96
C ILE A 179 -2.90 1.85 6.36
N GLU A 180 -3.87 1.84 7.28
CA GLU A 180 -4.38 3.06 7.90
C GLU A 180 -3.52 3.46 9.12
N ILE A 181 -2.29 3.89 8.86
CA ILE A 181 -1.34 4.16 9.94
C ILE A 181 -1.72 5.38 10.81
N TYR A 182 -2.43 6.35 10.22
CA TYR A 182 -2.93 7.57 10.88
C TYR A 182 -4.14 7.33 11.81
N ASN A 183 -4.76 6.15 11.75
CA ASN A 183 -5.92 5.77 12.57
C ASN A 183 -5.53 4.90 13.79
N LYS A 184 -4.23 4.82 14.13
CA LYS A 184 -3.76 3.92 15.20
C LYS A 184 -3.67 4.65 16.53
N ASP A 185 -4.41 4.16 17.52
CA ASP A 185 -4.54 4.79 18.84
C ASP A 185 -3.48 4.29 19.83
N SER A 186 -2.79 3.20 19.49
CA SER A 186 -1.77 2.58 20.34
C SER A 186 -0.46 2.31 19.58
N LEU A 187 0.65 2.31 20.33
CA LEU A 187 1.97 1.93 19.80
C LEU A 187 2.00 0.50 19.26
N TYR A 188 1.21 -0.41 19.83
CA TYR A 188 1.11 -1.79 19.35
C TYR A 188 0.45 -1.88 17.98
N GLU A 189 -0.69 -1.20 17.79
CA GLU A 189 -1.34 -1.17 16.48
C GLU A 189 -0.50 -0.46 15.43
N PHE A 190 0.19 0.61 15.84
CA PHE A 190 1.12 1.34 14.99
C PHE A 190 2.32 0.47 14.60
N SER A 191 2.90 -0.32 15.51
CA SER A 191 4.02 -1.21 15.17
C SER A 191 3.62 -2.32 14.21
N ILE A 192 2.42 -2.89 14.35
CA ILE A 192 1.88 -3.86 13.39
C ILE A 192 1.71 -3.22 12.01
N ALA A 193 1.15 -2.01 11.95
CA ALA A 193 0.99 -1.28 10.70
C ALA A 193 2.36 -0.97 10.05
N LEU A 194 3.36 -0.59 10.85
CA LEU A 194 4.72 -0.34 10.39
C LEU A 194 5.39 -1.62 9.87
N GLY A 195 5.13 -2.78 10.48
CA GLY A 195 5.59 -4.08 9.99
C GLY A 195 5.02 -4.43 8.61
N ARG A 196 3.70 -4.24 8.41
CA ARG A 196 3.04 -4.43 7.10
C ARG A 196 3.60 -3.46 6.05
N TYR A 197 3.94 -2.24 6.47
CA TYR A 197 4.57 -1.25 5.61
C TYR A 197 5.98 -1.70 5.19
N LYS A 198 6.82 -2.16 6.13
CA LYS A 198 8.15 -2.75 5.86
C LYS A 198 8.04 -3.87 4.81
N GLU A 199 7.14 -4.83 5.00
CA GLU A 199 6.94 -5.94 4.06
C GLU A 199 6.57 -5.47 2.65
N SER A 200 5.76 -4.41 2.55
CA SER A 200 5.39 -3.83 1.27
C SER A 200 6.56 -3.12 0.60
N VAL A 201 7.37 -2.40 1.38
CA VAL A 201 8.57 -1.72 0.90
C VAL A 201 9.64 -2.70 0.44
N ASP A 202 9.88 -3.78 1.19
CA ASP A 202 10.83 -4.83 0.80
C ASP A 202 10.46 -5.44 -0.56
N LYS A 203 9.18 -5.73 -0.79
CA LYS A 203 8.71 -6.19 -2.11
C LYS A 203 8.98 -5.16 -3.21
N ILE A 204 8.78 -3.87 -2.96
CA ILE A 204 9.08 -2.82 -3.96
C ILE A 204 10.58 -2.75 -4.26
N ILE A 205 11.42 -2.86 -3.23
CA ILE A 205 12.88 -2.85 -3.38
C ILE A 205 13.33 -4.02 -4.23
N GLN A 206 12.89 -5.24 -3.89
CA GLN A 206 13.21 -6.45 -4.66
C GLN A 206 12.89 -6.25 -6.15
N LEU A 207 11.71 -5.71 -6.48
CA LEU A 207 11.33 -5.46 -7.88
C LEU A 207 12.23 -4.43 -8.60
N GLY A 208 12.77 -3.45 -7.88
CA GLY A 208 13.56 -2.38 -8.47
C GLY A 208 15.09 -2.55 -8.38
N GLU A 209 15.62 -3.56 -7.67
CA GLU A 209 17.07 -3.80 -7.55
C GLU A 209 17.78 -4.10 -8.89
N ARG A 210 17.03 -4.43 -9.94
CA ARG A 210 17.56 -4.84 -11.24
C ARG A 210 16.88 -4.13 -12.43
N LEU A 211 16.29 -2.97 -12.18
CA LEU A 211 15.86 -2.02 -13.22
C LEU A 211 17.07 -1.21 -13.71
#